data_AF-A0A4P6RJ04-F1
#
_entry.id   AF-A0A4P6RJ04-F1
#
_cell.length_a   1.000
_cell.length_b   1.000
_cell.length_c   1.000
_cell.angle_alpha   90.00
_cell.angle_beta   90.00
_cell.angle_gamma   90.00
#
_symmetry.space_group_name_H-M   'P 1'
#
loop_
_entity.id
_entity.type
_entity.pdbx_description
1 polymer ?
#
loop_
_entity_poly.entity_id
_entity_poly.type
_entity_poly.pdbx_seq_one_letter_code
_entity_poly.pdbx_strand_id
1 'polypeptide(L)'
;MKNYTVIPNRISSLFSPNDLYTLIGLYFTANSNYSTDSTYLQIADITKQSFSYIKDNFMPRLEKSGFCDRIELFIQERLKRKRYFLPHPQTNFRIIQKEVLENTDLTSEEKGFIIALYCNTVNNSFNLTMSWKFWEEKIKVKKSTFYKIRKSLINKGYLKKLEDVPENPESEDYPRDYMLCVSWLGHINYENWLEMAAISEDVPKSMYVYKDKQQYYYVYK
;
A
#
# COMPACT_ATOMS: atom_id res chain seq x y z
N MET A 1 -16.80 -8.60 4.94
CA MET A 1 -15.79 -7.66 4.40
C MET A 1 -15.17 -8.29 3.17
N LYS A 2 -14.68 -7.51 2.21
CA LYS A 2 -14.01 -8.07 1.01
C LYS A 2 -12.73 -8.79 1.42
N ASN A 3 -12.29 -9.78 0.63
CA ASN A 3 -11.01 -10.45 0.85
C ASN A 3 -9.82 -9.63 0.37
N TYR A 4 -10.02 -8.71 -0.57
CA TYR A 4 -9.00 -7.78 -1.03
C TYR A 4 -9.65 -6.46 -1.44
N THR A 5 -8.80 -5.45 -1.62
CA THR A 5 -9.18 -4.20 -2.26
C THR A 5 -8.15 -3.77 -3.30
N VAL A 6 -8.61 -2.96 -4.26
CA VAL A 6 -7.80 -2.35 -5.30
C VAL A 6 -7.66 -0.87 -4.99
N ILE A 7 -6.44 -0.37 -4.98
CA ILE A 7 -6.11 1.02 -4.64
C ILE A 7 -5.25 1.69 -5.72
N PRO A 8 -5.40 2.99 -5.99
CA PRO A 8 -4.58 3.65 -6.97
C PRO A 8 -3.18 3.96 -6.41
N ASN A 9 -2.12 3.72 -7.18
CA ASN A 9 -0.73 3.94 -6.75
C ASN A 9 -0.49 5.37 -6.25
N ARG A 10 -1.19 6.35 -6.84
CA ARG A 10 -1.10 7.77 -6.47
C ARG A 10 -1.42 8.06 -5.00
N ILE A 11 -2.10 7.16 -4.26
CA ILE A 11 -2.39 7.42 -2.84
C ILE A 11 -1.11 7.67 -2.02
N SER A 12 0.00 7.02 -2.37
CA SER A 12 1.26 7.12 -1.61
C SER A 12 1.86 8.53 -1.62
N SER A 13 1.55 9.32 -2.66
CA SER A 13 2.00 10.72 -2.74
C SER A 13 1.00 11.70 -2.10
N LEU A 14 -0.18 11.24 -1.69
CA LEU A 14 -1.22 12.07 -1.09
C LEU A 14 -1.20 11.98 0.42
N PHE A 15 -1.06 10.78 0.96
CA PHE A 15 -1.30 10.50 2.38
C PHE A 15 -0.02 10.11 3.14
N SER A 16 0.01 10.42 4.43
CA SER A 16 1.01 9.86 5.35
C SER A 16 0.80 8.36 5.51
N PRO A 17 1.81 7.56 5.92
CA PRO A 17 1.62 6.13 6.19
C PRO A 17 0.42 5.81 7.07
N ASN A 18 0.23 6.52 8.18
CA ASN A 18 -0.90 6.24 9.06
C ASN A 18 -2.26 6.55 8.38
N ASP A 19 -2.34 7.63 7.61
CA ASP A 19 -3.52 7.95 6.81
C ASP A 19 -3.74 6.93 5.67
N LEU A 20 -2.66 6.42 5.06
CA LEU A 20 -2.72 5.40 4.01
C LEU A 20 -3.34 4.11 4.54
N TYR A 21 -2.84 3.59 5.66
CA TYR A 21 -3.41 2.38 6.25
C TYR A 21 -4.89 2.58 6.63
N THR A 22 -5.24 3.75 7.16
CA THR A 22 -6.64 4.09 7.47
C THR A 22 -7.51 4.10 6.23
N LEU A 23 -7.00 4.68 5.13
CA LEU A 23 -7.67 4.70 3.83
C LEU A 23 -7.88 3.27 3.32
N ILE A 24 -6.92 2.36 3.48
CA ILE A 24 -7.11 0.94 3.13
C ILE A 24 -8.28 0.33 3.91
N GLY A 25 -8.37 0.60 5.22
CA GLY A 25 -9.53 0.18 6.02
C GLY A 25 -10.84 0.69 5.46
N LEU A 26 -10.89 1.95 5.02
CA LEU A 26 -12.07 2.55 4.37
C LEU A 26 -12.42 1.87 3.03
N TYR A 27 -11.42 1.48 2.24
CA TYR A 27 -11.62 0.71 1.01
C TYR A 27 -12.26 -0.66 1.26
N PHE A 28 -11.88 -1.33 2.35
CA PHE A 28 -12.47 -2.61 2.75
C PHE A 28 -13.93 -2.51 3.20
N THR A 29 -14.38 -1.33 3.65
CA THR A 29 -15.79 -1.10 3.99
C THR A 29 -16.65 -0.64 2.82
N ALA A 30 -16.04 -0.29 1.68
CA ALA A 30 -16.78 0.09 0.49
C ALA A 30 -17.60 -1.07 -0.08
N ASN A 31 -18.73 -0.79 -0.71
CA ASN A 31 -19.50 -1.78 -1.45
C ASN A 31 -18.90 -2.02 -2.86
N SER A 32 -19.64 -2.71 -3.72
CA SER A 32 -19.25 -2.99 -5.12
C SER A 32 -19.06 -1.74 -5.97
N ASN A 33 -19.75 -0.66 -5.63
CA ASN A 33 -19.70 0.62 -6.34
C ASN A 33 -18.64 1.56 -5.75
N TYR A 34 -17.69 1.02 -4.98
CA TYR A 34 -16.62 1.77 -4.30
C TYR A 34 -17.15 2.91 -3.41
N SER A 35 -18.37 2.76 -2.88
CA SER A 35 -18.97 3.71 -1.96
C SER A 35 -19.04 3.16 -0.54
N THR A 36 -18.82 4.00 0.47
CA THR A 36 -18.92 3.64 1.88
C THR A 36 -19.53 4.78 2.69
N ASP A 37 -20.42 4.44 3.61
CA ASP A 37 -21.01 5.34 4.61
C ASP A 37 -20.67 4.91 6.04
N SER A 38 -19.54 4.19 6.18
CA SER A 38 -19.04 3.72 7.46
C SER A 38 -18.86 4.85 8.46
N THR A 39 -19.30 4.61 9.69
CA THR A 39 -19.10 5.54 10.81
C THR A 39 -17.63 5.61 11.21
N TYR A 40 -17.26 6.67 11.91
CA TYR A 40 -15.92 6.81 12.49
C TYR A 40 -15.59 5.66 13.45
N LEU A 41 -16.58 5.14 14.19
CA LEU A 41 -16.42 3.99 15.07
C LEU A 41 -16.12 2.70 14.31
N GLN A 42 -16.84 2.45 13.21
CA GLN A 42 -16.58 1.27 12.38
C GLN A 42 -15.17 1.29 11.78
N ILE A 43 -14.71 2.46 11.33
CA ILE A 43 -13.36 2.60 10.75
C ILE A 43 -12.29 2.48 11.83
N ALA A 44 -12.52 3.06 13.00
CA ALA A 44 -11.65 2.92 14.16
C ALA A 44 -11.49 1.46 14.56
N ASP A 45 -12.59 0.71 14.65
CA ASP A 45 -12.57 -0.71 15.03
C ASP A 45 -11.85 -1.58 13.98
N ILE A 46 -12.13 -1.37 12.70
CA ILE A 46 -11.52 -2.18 11.62
C ILE A 46 -10.02 -1.90 11.51
N THR A 47 -9.61 -0.65 11.66
CA THR A 47 -8.19 -0.28 11.56
C THR A 47 -7.44 -0.40 12.89
N LYS A 48 -8.15 -0.71 13.99
CA LYS A 48 -7.62 -0.72 15.36
C LYS A 48 -6.93 0.60 15.74
N GLN A 49 -7.50 1.72 15.27
CA GLN A 49 -7.06 3.07 15.60
C GLN A 49 -8.06 3.77 16.50
N SER A 50 -7.63 4.85 17.16
CA SER A 50 -8.50 5.59 18.05
C SER A 50 -9.60 6.33 17.29
N PHE A 51 -10.79 6.41 17.89
CA PHE A 51 -11.89 7.20 17.36
C PHE A 51 -11.48 8.67 17.11
N SER A 52 -10.74 9.27 18.04
CA SER A 52 -10.21 10.64 17.90
C SER A 52 -9.27 10.78 16.70
N TYR A 53 -8.43 9.78 16.42
CA TYR A 53 -7.60 9.81 15.21
C TYR A 53 -8.47 9.84 13.95
N ILE A 54 -9.48 8.96 13.86
CA ILE A 54 -10.37 8.91 12.70
C ILE A 54 -11.12 10.23 12.52
N LYS A 55 -11.75 10.74 13.59
CA LYS A 55 -12.60 11.92 13.57
C LYS A 55 -11.82 13.21 13.37
N ASP A 56 -10.74 13.41 14.13
CA ASP A 56 -10.09 14.71 14.25
C ASP A 56 -8.91 14.86 13.28
N ASN A 57 -8.37 13.74 12.75
CA ASN A 57 -7.22 13.75 11.84
C ASN A 57 -7.53 13.17 10.46
N PHE A 58 -7.85 11.87 10.38
CA PHE A 58 -7.93 11.18 9.09
C PHE A 58 -9.06 11.73 8.20
N MET A 59 -10.29 11.82 8.72
CA MET A 59 -11.44 12.25 7.92
C MET A 59 -11.29 13.68 7.37
N PRO A 60 -10.93 14.70 8.20
CA PRO A 60 -10.67 16.04 7.67
C PRO A 60 -9.58 16.07 6.59
N ARG A 61 -8.52 15.26 6.72
CA ARG A 61 -7.44 15.19 5.73
C ARG A 61 -7.88 14.51 4.43
N LEU A 62 -8.70 13.45 4.52
CA LEU A 62 -9.29 12.78 3.35
C LEU A 62 -10.17 13.74 2.55
N GLU A 63 -10.99 14.54 3.23
CA GLU A 63 -11.86 15.53 2.57
C GLU A 63 -11.03 16.64 1.93
N LYS A 64 -10.06 17.18 2.67
CA LYS A 64 -9.17 18.24 2.17
C LYS A 64 -8.30 17.79 0.99
N SER A 65 -7.96 16.50 0.91
CA SER A 65 -7.10 16.00 -0.17
C SER A 65 -7.80 15.94 -1.52
N GLY A 66 -9.14 16.07 -1.58
CA GLY A 66 -9.91 15.92 -2.81
C GLY A 66 -9.75 14.55 -3.46
N PHE A 67 -9.44 13.52 -2.66
CA PHE A 67 -9.13 12.19 -3.19
C PHE A 67 -10.37 11.41 -3.62
N CYS A 68 -11.46 11.55 -2.87
CA CYS A 68 -12.74 10.92 -3.19
C CYS A 68 -13.31 11.51 -4.48
N ASP A 69 -13.84 10.67 -5.37
CA ASP A 69 -14.51 11.12 -6.59
C ASP A 69 -15.73 11.98 -6.26
N ARG A 70 -16.39 11.65 -5.14
CA ARG A 70 -17.55 12.37 -4.61
C ARG A 70 -17.73 12.12 -3.12
N ILE A 71 -18.30 13.11 -2.43
CA ILE A 71 -18.79 12.97 -1.05
C ILE A 71 -20.24 13.44 -1.04
N GLU A 72 -21.16 12.56 -0.62
CA GLU A 72 -22.59 12.86 -0.52
C GLU A 72 -23.00 13.04 0.94
N LEU A 73 -23.78 14.07 1.22
CA LEU A 73 -24.43 14.28 2.52
C LEU A 73 -25.82 13.66 2.50
N PHE A 74 -26.15 12.89 3.52
CA PHE A 74 -27.48 12.30 3.67
C PHE A 74 -27.92 12.27 5.13
N ILE A 75 -29.21 12.03 5.36
CA ILE A 75 -29.79 11.88 6.71
C ILE A 75 -30.13 10.41 6.91
N GLN A 76 -29.68 9.85 8.02
CA GLN A 76 -30.08 8.52 8.49
C GLN A 76 -30.35 8.62 9.99
N GLU A 77 -31.51 8.12 10.43
CA GLU A 77 -31.89 8.15 11.85
C GLU A 77 -31.79 9.56 12.47
N ARG A 78 -32.18 10.60 11.70
CA ARG A 78 -32.09 12.03 12.07
C ARG A 78 -30.66 12.57 12.25
N LEU A 79 -29.63 11.79 11.95
CA LEU A 79 -28.23 12.21 11.98
C LEU A 79 -27.75 12.55 10.56
N LYS A 80 -27.00 13.64 10.44
CA LYS A 80 -26.28 13.99 9.20
C LYS A 80 -25.08 13.05 9.05
N ARG A 81 -25.00 12.37 7.90
CA ARG A 81 -23.94 11.41 7.56
C ARG A 81 -23.32 11.75 6.21
N LYS A 82 -22.12 11.21 5.99
CA LYS A 82 -21.38 11.31 4.73
C LYS A 82 -21.24 9.93 4.11
N ARG A 83 -21.44 9.86 2.80
CA ARG A 83 -21.08 8.72 1.95
C ARG A 83 -19.93 9.12 1.05
N TYR A 84 -18.84 8.38 1.14
CA TYR A 84 -17.62 8.61 0.37
C TYR A 84 -17.60 7.68 -0.83
N PHE A 85 -17.33 8.22 -2.01
CA PHE A 85 -17.09 7.47 -3.24
C PHE A 85 -15.59 7.46 -3.51
N LEU A 86 -14.97 6.29 -3.36
CA LEU A 86 -13.54 6.09 -3.50
C LEU A 86 -13.20 5.81 -4.98
N PRO A 87 -12.04 6.30 -5.48
CA PRO A 87 -11.60 5.97 -6.83
C PRO A 87 -11.50 4.46 -7.07
N HIS A 88 -12.05 3.99 -8.18
CA HIS A 88 -11.84 2.63 -8.68
C HIS A 88 -10.87 2.65 -9.87
N PRO A 89 -9.56 2.48 -9.65
CA PRO A 89 -8.59 2.57 -10.73
C PRO A 89 -8.68 1.37 -11.68
N GLN A 90 -8.59 1.64 -12.98
CA GLN A 90 -8.46 0.62 -14.03
C GLN A 90 -7.00 0.39 -14.44
N THR A 91 -6.11 1.33 -14.14
CA THR A 91 -4.66 1.27 -14.37
C THR A 91 -3.95 1.82 -13.14
N ASN A 92 -2.64 1.60 -13.03
CA ASN A 92 -1.84 2.15 -11.93
C ASN A 92 -2.39 1.82 -10.54
N PHE A 93 -2.63 0.54 -10.28
CA PHE A 93 -3.20 0.11 -9.02
C PHE A 93 -2.37 -0.97 -8.34
N ARG A 94 -2.57 -1.06 -7.04
CA ARG A 94 -2.12 -2.16 -6.20
C ARG A 94 -3.31 -2.91 -5.63
N ILE A 95 -3.11 -4.21 -5.44
CA ILE A 95 -4.05 -5.08 -4.72
C ILE A 95 -3.51 -5.27 -3.32
N ILE A 96 -4.36 -5.07 -2.32
CA ILE A 96 -4.05 -5.28 -0.91
C ILE A 96 -5.05 -6.30 -0.37
N GLN A 97 -4.55 -7.39 0.20
CA GLN A 97 -5.35 -8.45 0.80
C GLN A 97 -5.80 -8.07 2.22
N LYS A 98 -6.92 -8.64 2.69
CA LYS A 98 -7.56 -8.29 3.97
C LYS A 98 -6.66 -8.54 5.19
N GLU A 99 -5.69 -9.44 5.05
CA GLU A 99 -4.75 -9.86 6.08
C GLU A 99 -3.92 -8.67 6.57
N VAL A 100 -3.84 -7.56 5.80
CA VAL A 100 -3.29 -6.29 6.31
C VAL A 100 -4.02 -5.79 7.55
N LEU A 101 -5.32 -6.03 7.69
CA LEU A 101 -6.12 -5.63 8.85
C LEU A 101 -5.95 -6.62 10.02
N GLU A 102 -5.69 -7.88 9.71
CA GLU A 102 -5.58 -8.99 10.67
C GLU A 102 -4.16 -9.12 11.25
N ASN A 103 -3.14 -8.64 10.53
CA ASN A 103 -1.76 -8.69 11.00
C ASN A 103 -1.58 -7.84 12.27
N THR A 104 -1.10 -8.46 13.34
CA THR A 104 -0.88 -7.80 14.65
C THR A 104 0.58 -7.47 14.93
N ASP A 105 1.52 -8.01 14.13
CA ASP A 105 2.95 -7.78 14.27
C ASP A 105 3.39 -6.37 13.85
N LEU A 106 2.56 -5.69 13.04
CA LEU A 106 2.83 -4.37 12.51
C LEU A 106 1.90 -3.31 13.10
N THR A 107 2.49 -2.17 13.45
CA THR A 107 1.73 -0.96 13.76
C THR A 107 1.04 -0.40 12.52
N SER A 108 -0.01 0.41 12.72
CA SER A 108 -0.70 1.13 11.64
C SER A 108 0.25 1.94 10.74
N GLU A 109 1.25 2.60 11.33
CA GLU A 109 2.24 3.39 10.59
C GLU A 109 3.18 2.49 9.76
N GLU A 110 3.61 1.34 10.30
CA GLU A 110 4.42 0.35 9.56
C GLU A 110 3.65 -0.26 8.39
N LYS A 111 2.38 -0.66 8.58
CA LYS A 111 1.52 -1.17 7.50
C LYS A 111 1.37 -0.15 6.39
N GLY A 112 1.08 1.10 6.78
CA GLY A 112 1.01 2.23 5.86
C GLY A 112 2.31 2.50 5.11
N PHE A 113 3.45 2.31 5.77
CA PHE A 113 4.77 2.49 5.17
C PHE A 113 5.06 1.43 4.12
N ILE A 114 4.74 0.16 4.41
CA ILE A 114 4.80 -0.94 3.44
C ILE A 114 3.91 -0.65 2.23
N ILE A 115 2.67 -0.22 2.45
CA ILE A 115 1.74 0.14 1.36
C ILE A 115 2.34 1.29 0.53
N ALA A 116 2.95 2.29 1.17
CA ALA A 116 3.60 3.39 0.48
C ALA A 116 4.77 2.92 -0.41
N LEU A 117 5.63 2.03 0.10
CA LEU A 117 6.69 1.42 -0.70
C LEU A 117 6.11 0.64 -1.89
N TYR A 118 5.13 -0.23 -1.64
CA TYR A 118 4.51 -1.08 -2.65
C TYR A 118 3.84 -0.29 -3.78
N CYS A 119 3.14 0.80 -3.46
CA CYS A 119 2.55 1.68 -4.47
C CYS A 119 3.58 2.31 -5.43
N ASN A 120 4.87 2.28 -5.08
CA ASN A 120 5.96 2.87 -5.85
C ASN A 120 6.96 1.83 -6.38
N THR A 121 6.78 0.54 -6.13
CA THR A 121 7.58 -0.51 -6.81
C THR A 121 7.22 -0.55 -8.30
N VAL A 122 8.01 -1.29 -9.09
CA VAL A 122 7.64 -1.63 -10.47
C VAL A 122 6.38 -2.51 -10.46
N ASN A 123 5.58 -2.47 -11.53
CA ASN A 123 4.41 -3.34 -11.66
C ASN A 123 4.84 -4.81 -11.55
N ASN A 124 4.05 -5.63 -10.86
CA ASN A 124 4.32 -7.06 -10.66
C ASN A 124 5.70 -7.37 -10.05
N SER A 125 6.23 -6.46 -9.22
CA SER A 125 7.47 -6.66 -8.49
C SER A 125 7.33 -6.21 -7.04
N PHE A 126 8.14 -6.84 -6.20
CA PHE A 126 8.31 -6.56 -4.78
C PHE A 126 9.66 -5.92 -4.48
N ASN A 127 10.52 -5.76 -5.49
CA ASN A 127 11.86 -5.23 -5.36
C ASN A 127 11.84 -3.70 -5.20
N LEU A 128 12.72 -3.21 -4.34
CA LEU A 128 12.95 -1.83 -3.98
C LEU A 128 14.35 -1.44 -4.46
N THR A 129 14.48 -1.24 -5.77
CA THR A 129 15.75 -0.96 -6.44
C THR A 129 16.20 0.50 -6.32
N MET A 130 15.38 1.35 -5.69
CA MET A 130 15.70 2.75 -5.45
C MET A 130 16.46 2.94 -4.13
N SER A 131 17.36 3.92 -4.13
CA SER A 131 18.11 4.28 -2.91
C SER A 131 17.19 4.69 -1.75
N TRP A 132 17.63 4.44 -0.52
CA TRP A 132 16.89 4.87 0.66
C TRP A 132 16.66 6.38 0.76
N LYS A 133 17.55 7.18 0.17
CA LYS A 133 17.37 8.64 0.09
C LYS A 133 16.17 9.00 -0.79
N PHE A 134 16.00 8.32 -1.92
CA PHE A 134 14.82 8.49 -2.77
C PHE A 134 13.54 8.16 -2.00
N TRP A 135 13.53 7.05 -1.27
CA TRP A 135 12.37 6.64 -0.48
C TRP A 135 12.06 7.62 0.67
N GLU A 136 13.09 8.13 1.34
CA GLU A 136 12.97 9.14 2.40
C GLU A 136 12.31 10.42 1.88
N GLU A 137 12.65 10.86 0.67
CA GLU A 137 12.06 12.04 0.03
C GLU A 137 10.63 11.79 -0.48
N LYS A 138 10.30 10.54 -0.85
CA LYS A 138 9.01 10.16 -1.41
C LYS A 138 7.92 9.94 -0.35
N ILE A 139 8.27 9.31 0.78
CA ILE A 139 7.30 8.90 1.80
C ILE A 139 7.11 10.02 2.82
N LYS A 140 5.86 10.42 3.07
CA LYS A 140 5.50 11.57 3.91
C LYS A 140 5.63 11.30 5.42
N VAL A 141 6.87 11.07 5.89
CA VAL A 141 7.22 10.96 7.31
C VAL A 141 8.49 11.75 7.62
N LYS A 142 8.73 12.00 8.91
CA LYS A 142 9.99 12.59 9.35
C LYS A 142 11.14 11.61 9.12
N LYS A 143 12.32 12.12 8.79
CA LYS A 143 13.55 11.34 8.58
C LYS A 143 13.81 10.34 9.71
N SER A 144 13.74 10.76 10.97
CA SER A 144 13.97 9.88 12.12
C SER A 144 12.96 8.73 12.17
N THR A 145 11.69 9.01 11.91
CA THR A 145 10.62 8.02 11.82
C THR A 145 10.86 7.06 10.66
N PHE A 146 11.27 7.56 9.49
CA PHE A 146 11.58 6.75 8.30
C PHE A 146 12.57 5.64 8.62
N TYR A 147 13.75 5.99 9.16
CA TYR A 147 14.78 5.00 9.46
C TYR A 147 14.42 4.10 10.64
N LYS A 148 13.64 4.58 11.62
CA LYS A 148 13.11 3.76 12.70
C LYS A 148 12.17 2.67 12.18
N ILE A 149 11.20 3.04 11.33
CA ILE A 149 10.26 2.09 10.71
C ILE A 149 11.02 1.10 9.83
N ARG A 150 11.89 1.59 8.95
CA ARG A 150 12.72 0.72 8.10
C ARG A 150 13.48 -0.33 8.93
N LYS A 151 14.18 0.08 9.98
CA LYS A 151 14.93 -0.84 10.86
C LYS A 151 13.99 -1.88 11.50
N SER A 152 12.82 -1.45 11.95
CA SER A 152 11.81 -2.35 12.51
C SER A 152 11.34 -3.39 11.49
N LEU A 153 11.02 -2.97 10.26
CA LEU A 153 10.57 -3.85 9.18
C LEU A 153 11.64 -4.86 8.74
N ILE A 154 12.92 -4.45 8.73
CA ILE A 154 14.04 -5.37 8.49
C ILE A 154 14.12 -6.41 9.61
N ASN A 155 14.09 -5.98 10.87
CA ASN A 155 14.16 -6.89 12.01
C ASN A 155 12.99 -7.87 12.07
N LYS A 156 11.81 -7.46 11.61
CA LYS A 156 10.59 -8.29 11.53
C LYS A 156 10.53 -9.15 10.27
N GLY A 157 11.49 -9.03 9.35
CA GLY A 157 11.57 -9.84 8.13
C GLY A 157 10.65 -9.40 6.98
N TYR A 158 9.95 -8.26 7.10
CA TYR A 158 9.10 -7.71 6.03
C TYR A 158 9.89 -6.95 4.95
N LEU A 159 11.13 -6.58 5.27
CA LEU A 159 12.12 -6.07 4.33
C LEU A 159 13.38 -6.93 4.42
N LYS A 160 13.73 -7.60 3.34
CA LYS A 160 14.98 -8.37 3.23
C LYS A 160 15.87 -7.76 2.17
N LYS A 161 17.18 -7.87 2.35
CA LYS A 161 18.09 -7.58 1.24
C LYS A 161 17.99 -8.69 0.20
N LEU A 162 18.31 -8.39 -1.05
CA LEU A 162 18.28 -9.41 -2.10
C LEU A 162 19.34 -10.49 -1.90
N GLU A 163 20.49 -10.17 -1.29
CA GLU A 163 21.50 -11.17 -0.91
C GLU A 163 20.98 -12.22 0.08
N ASP A 164 19.94 -11.90 0.85
CA ASP A 164 19.29 -12.81 1.81
C ASP A 164 18.10 -13.58 1.18
N VAL A 165 17.86 -13.41 -0.13
CA VAL A 165 16.77 -14.03 -0.90
C VAL A 165 17.34 -14.52 -2.24
N PRO A 166 18.14 -15.60 -2.25
CA PRO A 166 18.83 -16.08 -3.46
C PRO A 166 17.88 -16.53 -4.57
N GLU A 167 16.63 -16.86 -4.23
CA GLU A 167 15.59 -17.21 -5.20
C GLU A 167 15.09 -16.00 -6.00
N ASN A 168 15.42 -14.78 -5.58
CA ASN A 168 15.08 -13.57 -6.31
C ASN A 168 15.98 -13.45 -7.55
N PRO A 169 15.41 -13.24 -8.76
CA PRO A 169 16.18 -13.15 -10.00
C PRO A 169 17.16 -11.96 -10.06
N GLU A 170 16.99 -10.96 -9.19
CA GLU A 170 17.89 -9.79 -9.08
C GLU A 170 18.95 -9.94 -7.98
N SER A 171 18.99 -11.07 -7.26
CA SER A 171 19.87 -11.23 -6.09
C SER A 171 21.36 -11.12 -6.43
N GLU A 172 21.79 -11.65 -7.57
CA GLU A 172 23.19 -11.59 -8.02
C GLU A 172 23.59 -10.21 -8.53
N ASP A 173 22.72 -9.56 -9.31
CA ASP A 173 23.00 -8.27 -9.93
C ASP A 173 22.88 -7.10 -8.94
N TYR A 174 21.96 -7.20 -7.97
CA TYR A 174 21.60 -6.13 -7.04
C TYR A 174 21.52 -6.60 -5.56
N PRO A 175 22.55 -7.29 -5.02
CA PRO A 175 22.51 -7.93 -3.70
C PRO A 175 22.21 -6.98 -2.53
N ARG A 176 22.52 -5.69 -2.71
CA ARG A 176 22.34 -4.64 -1.70
C ARG A 176 20.96 -3.98 -1.70
N ASP A 177 20.16 -4.24 -2.73
CA ASP A 177 18.79 -3.76 -2.82
C ASP A 177 17.89 -4.58 -1.91
N TYR A 178 16.62 -4.15 -1.78
CA TYR A 178 15.69 -4.74 -0.84
C TYR A 178 14.44 -5.28 -1.54
N MET A 179 13.76 -6.21 -0.91
CA MET A 179 12.48 -6.75 -1.33
C MET A 179 11.45 -6.61 -0.21
N LEU A 180 10.19 -6.34 -0.58
CA LEU A 180 9.03 -6.48 0.29
C LEU A 180 8.64 -7.96 0.42
N CYS A 181 8.88 -8.54 1.60
CA CYS A 181 8.47 -9.91 1.92
C CYS A 181 7.18 -9.90 2.72
N VAL A 182 6.07 -9.60 2.04
CA VAL A 182 4.77 -9.33 2.68
C VAL A 182 3.67 -10.10 1.97
N SER A 183 3.06 -11.08 2.64
CA SER A 183 2.09 -12.00 2.05
C SER A 183 0.75 -11.36 1.66
N TRP A 184 0.39 -10.24 2.29
CA TRP A 184 -0.87 -9.52 2.03
C TRP A 184 -0.79 -8.47 0.92
N LEU A 185 0.33 -8.41 0.19
CA LEU A 185 0.51 -7.55 -0.98
C LEU A 185 0.30 -8.33 -2.28
N GLY A 186 -0.44 -7.73 -3.21
CA GLY A 186 -0.66 -8.29 -4.54
C GLY A 186 -1.72 -9.39 -4.58
N HIS A 187 -2.13 -9.75 -5.80
CA HIS A 187 -2.95 -10.94 -6.00
C HIS A 187 -2.09 -12.20 -5.92
N ILE A 188 -0.95 -12.18 -6.61
CA ILE A 188 0.16 -13.12 -6.44
C ILE A 188 1.07 -12.47 -5.40
N ASN A 189 1.29 -13.14 -4.27
CA ASN A 189 2.15 -12.65 -3.22
C ASN A 189 3.63 -12.84 -3.58
N TYR A 190 4.52 -12.37 -2.71
CA TYR A 190 5.95 -12.43 -2.98
C TYR A 190 6.51 -13.87 -3.06
N GLU A 191 5.95 -14.82 -2.30
CA GLU A 191 6.38 -16.22 -2.28
C GLU A 191 6.09 -16.88 -3.63
N ASN A 192 4.83 -16.80 -4.07
CA ASN A 192 4.42 -17.32 -5.36
C ASN A 192 5.13 -16.58 -6.51
N TRP A 193 5.41 -15.29 -6.35
CA TRP A 193 6.19 -14.54 -7.34
C TRP A 193 7.62 -15.06 -7.47
N LEU A 194 8.29 -15.39 -6.35
CA LEU A 194 9.63 -16.00 -6.36
C LEU A 194 9.59 -17.38 -7.02
N GLU A 195 8.60 -18.21 -6.69
CA GLU A 195 8.42 -19.53 -7.33
C GLU A 195 8.25 -19.42 -8.84
N MET A 196 7.41 -18.48 -9.29
CA MET A 196 7.21 -18.22 -10.73
C MET A 196 8.50 -17.71 -11.40
N ALA A 197 9.21 -16.78 -10.75
CA ALA A 197 10.45 -16.22 -11.26
C ALA A 197 11.57 -17.27 -11.41
N ALA A 198 11.56 -18.30 -10.55
CA ALA A 198 12.53 -19.39 -10.62
C ALA A 198 12.29 -20.36 -11.79
N ILE A 199 11.06 -20.45 -12.31
CA ILE A 199 10.67 -21.49 -13.28
C ILE A 199 10.58 -20.94 -14.72
N SER A 200 10.49 -19.63 -14.90
CA SER A 200 10.29 -19.05 -16.23
C SER A 200 11.41 -18.07 -16.62
N GLU A 201 12.08 -18.37 -17.75
CA GLU A 201 12.99 -17.45 -18.45
C GLU A 201 12.27 -16.18 -18.94
N ASP A 202 10.93 -16.24 -19.04
CA ASP A 202 10.02 -15.20 -19.53
C ASP A 202 9.28 -14.45 -18.40
N VAL A 203 9.50 -14.75 -17.12
CA VAL A 203 9.07 -13.80 -16.07
C VAL A 203 9.85 -12.54 -16.34
N PRO A 204 9.20 -11.36 -16.49
CA PRO A 204 9.93 -10.14 -16.73
C PRO A 204 10.96 -10.00 -15.62
N LYS A 205 12.24 -10.26 -15.94
CA LYS A 205 13.40 -9.99 -15.10
C LYS A 205 13.42 -8.48 -14.92
N SER A 206 12.55 -7.97 -14.04
CA SER A 206 12.37 -6.55 -13.69
C SER A 206 12.98 -5.63 -14.73
N MET A 207 12.40 -5.69 -15.92
CA MET A 207 13.08 -5.23 -17.13
C MET A 207 13.56 -3.81 -16.89
N TYR A 208 14.87 -3.59 -16.91
CA TYR A 208 15.59 -2.35 -17.16
C TYR A 208 14.70 -1.13 -17.50
N VAL A 209 14.00 -0.53 -16.53
CA VAL A 209 13.23 0.72 -16.73
C VAL A 209 13.75 1.83 -15.84
N TYR A 210 15.07 2.05 -15.77
CA TYR A 210 15.62 3.29 -15.23
C TYR A 210 16.86 3.81 -15.95
N LYS A 211 17.05 3.48 -17.24
CA LYS A 211 18.06 4.19 -18.05
C LYS A 211 17.55 5.46 -18.70
N ASP A 212 16.24 5.62 -18.89
CA ASP A 212 15.63 6.86 -19.37
C ASP A 212 14.28 7.14 -18.67
N LYS A 213 14.04 8.40 -18.34
CA LYS A 213 12.98 8.89 -17.43
C LYS A 213 11.53 8.72 -17.94
N GLN A 214 11.07 7.51 -18.26
CA GLN A 214 9.65 7.23 -18.55
C GLN A 214 9.20 5.87 -18.00
N GLN A 215 8.11 5.88 -17.22
CA GLN A 215 7.42 4.67 -16.75
C GLN A 215 6.69 4.02 -17.93
N TYR A 216 7.00 2.75 -18.24
CA TYR A 216 6.22 1.95 -19.18
C TYR A 216 5.36 0.91 -18.45
N TYR A 217 4.13 0.73 -18.95
CA TYR A 217 3.12 -0.19 -18.45
C TYR A 217 3.13 -1.49 -19.24
N TYR A 218 2.99 -2.63 -18.57
CA TYR A 218 2.50 -3.85 -19.21
C TYR A 218 1.01 -3.99 -18.97
N VAL A 219 0.27 -4.13 -20.07
CA VAL A 219 -1.11 -4.61 -20.13
C VAL A 219 -1.01 -6.09 -20.45
N TYR A 220 -1.50 -6.97 -19.57
CA TYR A 220 -1.73 -8.36 -19.97
C TYR A 220 -2.90 -8.37 -20.97
N LYS A 221 -2.68 -8.94 -22.15
CA LYS A 221 -3.76 -9.44 -23.01
C LYS A 221 -4.16 -10.83 -22.52
#